data_AF-A0A7X3RC89-F1
#
_entry.id   AF-A0A7X3RC89-F1
#
_cell.length_a   1.000
_cell.length_b   1.000
_cell.length_c   1.000
_cell.angle_alpha   90.00
_cell.angle_beta   90.00
_cell.angle_gamma   90.00
#
_symmetry.space_group_name_H-M   'P 1'
#
loop_
_entity.id
_entity.type
_entity.pdbx_description
1 polymer ?
#
loop_
_entity_poly.entity_id
_entity_poly.type
_entity_poly.pdbx_seq_one_letter_code
_entity_poly.pdbx_strand_id
1 'polypeptide(L)'
;MTEWFDTGLKDEAEPPNLSNLYSGEYAETTNLIQSLSVKLAVSGKTVYVGKRDGHLFQSFDEGDTWNDLTLKLPFASVDFNAIVFAGSTVYVATNRGVAYSEDGTTWQAATDDDGGQLVMNRLIVEGATVYGIAGQHVYRLKENSDTWEQVTPEIPDIAFSLAIDANTLYVGTAGRGVLRFALDE
;
A
#
# COMPACT_ATOMS: atom_id res chain seq x y z
N MET A 1 -22.09 26.44 -1.32
CA MET A 1 -22.40 25.10 -1.87
C MET A 1 -21.04 24.52 -2.19
N THR A 2 -20.63 23.45 -1.54
CA THR A 2 -19.37 22.76 -1.86
C THR A 2 -19.60 21.96 -3.14
N GLU A 3 -18.87 22.31 -4.20
CA GLU A 3 -18.88 21.62 -5.48
C GLU A 3 -17.71 20.64 -5.57
N TRP A 4 -17.83 19.66 -6.47
CA TRP A 4 -16.71 18.77 -6.77
C TRP A 4 -15.66 19.54 -7.56
N PHE A 5 -14.40 19.45 -7.12
CA PHE A 5 -13.25 20.00 -7.83
C PHE A 5 -12.53 18.87 -8.56
N ASP A 6 -12.30 19.06 -9.87
CA ASP A 6 -11.51 18.15 -10.70
C ASP A 6 -10.05 18.58 -10.67
N THR A 7 -9.17 17.70 -10.19
CA THR A 7 -7.71 17.95 -10.08
C THR A 7 -6.98 17.84 -11.41
N GLY A 8 -7.67 17.41 -12.47
CA GLY A 8 -7.12 17.22 -13.81
C GLY A 8 -6.20 16.00 -13.95
N LEU A 9 -5.85 15.30 -12.86
CA LEU A 9 -5.03 14.09 -12.91
C LEU A 9 -5.86 12.91 -13.42
N LYS A 10 -5.48 12.37 -14.58
CA LYS A 10 -6.19 11.25 -15.23
C LYS A 10 -5.38 9.98 -15.16
N ASP A 11 -6.07 8.88 -14.88
CA ASP A 11 -5.51 7.54 -15.01
C ASP A 11 -5.59 7.08 -16.48
N GLU A 12 -4.48 7.23 -17.19
CA GLU A 12 -4.38 7.00 -18.64
C GLU A 12 -4.10 5.53 -19.00
N ALA A 13 -3.99 4.64 -18.00
CA ALA A 13 -3.78 3.22 -18.26
C ALA A 13 -5.00 2.59 -18.95
N GLU A 14 -4.76 1.79 -19.99
CA GLU A 14 -5.83 1.04 -20.64
C GLU A 14 -6.60 0.20 -19.60
N PRO A 15 -7.94 0.25 -19.58
CA PRO A 15 -8.70 -0.64 -18.73
C PRO A 15 -8.43 -2.08 -19.18
N PRO A 16 -8.25 -3.03 -18.26
CA PRO A 16 -8.09 -4.42 -18.63
C PRO A 16 -9.36 -4.91 -19.34
N ASN A 17 -9.21 -6.00 -20.09
CA ASN A 17 -10.34 -6.59 -20.77
C ASN A 17 -11.32 -7.22 -19.76
N LEU A 18 -12.38 -6.48 -19.41
CA LEU A 18 -13.41 -6.88 -18.44
C LEU A 18 -14.34 -7.99 -18.95
N SER A 19 -14.19 -8.46 -20.19
CA SER A 19 -15.07 -9.50 -20.76
C SER A 19 -15.03 -10.82 -20.00
N ASN A 20 -13.91 -11.14 -19.32
CA ASN A 20 -13.77 -12.34 -18.49
C ASN A 20 -14.33 -12.17 -17.06
N LEU A 21 -14.72 -10.96 -16.62
CA LEU A 21 -15.27 -10.76 -15.28
C LEU A 21 -16.72 -11.25 -15.15
N TYR A 22 -17.40 -11.48 -16.28
CA TYR A 22 -18.78 -11.98 -16.31
C TYR A 22 -18.86 -13.52 -16.32
N SER A 23 -17.73 -14.25 -16.28
CA SER A 23 -17.71 -15.73 -16.34
C SER A 23 -17.69 -16.46 -14.98
N GLY A 24 -17.80 -15.74 -13.85
CA GLY A 24 -18.32 -16.33 -12.60
C GLY A 24 -17.35 -16.69 -11.47
N GLU A 25 -16.07 -16.32 -11.50
CA GLU A 25 -15.16 -16.50 -10.35
C GLU A 25 -14.96 -15.21 -9.55
N TYR A 26 -15.81 -15.02 -8.53
CA TYR A 26 -15.85 -13.79 -7.72
C TYR A 26 -14.52 -13.45 -7.00
N ALA A 27 -13.69 -14.44 -6.65
CA ALA A 27 -12.42 -14.21 -5.93
C ALA A 27 -11.29 -13.65 -6.81
N GLU A 28 -11.23 -14.04 -8.09
CA GLU A 28 -10.30 -13.43 -9.06
C GLU A 28 -10.74 -12.00 -9.38
N THR A 29 -12.05 -11.75 -9.45
CA THR A 29 -12.59 -10.43 -9.79
C THR A 29 -12.31 -9.36 -8.74
N THR A 30 -12.32 -9.67 -7.44
CA THR A 30 -12.05 -8.69 -6.37
C THR A 30 -10.57 -8.33 -6.25
N ASN A 31 -9.67 -9.30 -6.47
CA ASN A 31 -8.23 -9.03 -6.57
C ASN A 31 -7.89 -8.25 -7.84
N LEU A 32 -8.55 -8.55 -8.98
CA LEU A 32 -8.46 -7.70 -10.17
C LEU A 32 -8.91 -6.27 -9.85
N ILE A 33 -10.10 -6.06 -9.28
CA ILE A 33 -10.62 -4.70 -9.04
C ILE A 33 -9.70 -3.88 -8.11
N GLN A 34 -9.03 -4.48 -7.13
CA GLN A 34 -8.03 -3.80 -6.31
C GLN A 34 -6.74 -3.47 -7.07
N SER A 35 -6.32 -4.30 -8.03
CA SER A 35 -5.21 -3.98 -8.95
C SER A 35 -5.60 -2.95 -10.01
N LEU A 36 -6.89 -2.60 -10.11
CA LEU A 36 -7.46 -1.76 -11.17
C LEU A 36 -7.90 -0.36 -10.73
N SER A 37 -7.47 0.06 -9.55
CA SER A 37 -7.68 1.42 -9.06
C SER A 37 -6.36 2.12 -8.79
N VAL A 38 -6.32 3.42 -9.07
CA VAL A 38 -5.28 4.30 -8.55
C VAL A 38 -5.18 4.14 -7.04
N LYS A 39 -3.96 4.13 -6.51
CA LYS A 39 -3.73 4.17 -5.06
C LYS A 39 -3.60 5.61 -4.62
N LEU A 40 -4.29 5.97 -3.54
CA LEU A 40 -4.39 7.33 -3.05
C LEU A 40 -4.01 7.37 -1.57
N ALA A 41 -3.27 8.40 -1.17
CA ALA A 41 -3.07 8.76 0.23
C ALA A 41 -3.10 10.28 0.39
N VAL A 42 -3.66 10.75 1.51
CA VAL A 42 -3.78 12.18 1.81
C VAL A 42 -3.31 12.44 3.23
N SER A 43 -2.51 13.49 3.42
CA SER A 43 -2.14 14.02 4.73
C SER A 43 -2.07 15.55 4.65
N GLY A 44 -3.02 16.22 5.31
CA GLY A 44 -3.21 17.66 5.15
C GLY A 44 -3.50 18.03 3.69
N LYS A 45 -2.66 18.88 3.10
CA LYS A 45 -2.75 19.30 1.69
C LYS A 45 -1.99 18.38 0.73
N THR A 46 -1.21 17.46 1.27
CA THR A 46 -0.37 16.58 0.47
C THR A 46 -1.20 15.41 -0.02
N VAL A 47 -1.20 15.18 -1.34
CA VAL A 47 -1.89 14.06 -1.98
C VAL A 47 -0.88 13.25 -2.76
N TYR A 48 -0.88 11.93 -2.57
CA TYR A 48 -0.12 11.00 -3.40
C TYR A 48 -1.05 10.14 -4.24
N VAL A 49 -0.66 9.90 -5.50
CA VAL A 49 -1.39 9.06 -6.43
C VAL A 49 -0.44 8.09 -7.13
N GLY A 50 -0.63 6.80 -6.91
CA GLY A 50 -0.02 5.73 -7.70
C GLY A 50 -0.97 5.33 -8.83
N LYS A 51 -0.61 5.64 -10.07
CA LYS A 51 -1.39 5.28 -11.26
C LYS A 51 -1.17 3.83 -11.67
N ARG A 52 -2.12 3.28 -12.43
CA ARG A 52 -2.04 1.91 -12.97
C ARG A 52 -0.95 1.73 -14.02
N ASP A 53 -0.47 2.82 -14.62
CA ASP A 53 0.61 2.80 -15.60
C ASP A 53 2.02 2.84 -14.95
N GLY A 54 2.10 2.69 -13.62
CA GLY A 54 3.36 2.64 -12.87
C GLY A 54 3.91 4.00 -12.44
N HIS A 55 3.18 5.10 -12.67
CA HIS A 55 3.64 6.44 -12.28
C HIS A 55 3.16 6.85 -10.88
N LEU A 56 4.05 7.48 -10.11
CA LEU A 56 3.75 8.05 -8.80
C LEU A 56 3.73 9.58 -8.89
N PHE A 57 2.62 10.19 -8.49
CA PHE A 57 2.45 11.64 -8.46
C PHE A 57 2.24 12.15 -7.03
N GLN A 58 2.66 13.39 -6.80
CA GLN A 58 2.49 14.10 -5.54
C GLN A 58 2.00 15.54 -5.78
N SER A 59 1.00 15.95 -5.04
CA SER A 59 0.57 17.35 -4.90
C SER A 59 0.82 17.82 -3.47
N PHE A 60 1.17 19.10 -3.31
CA PHE A 60 1.25 19.79 -2.01
C PHE A 60 0.13 20.83 -1.82
N ASP A 61 -0.75 20.95 -2.79
CA ASP A 61 -1.78 21.97 -2.94
C ASP A 61 -3.14 21.35 -3.27
N GLU A 62 -3.49 20.25 -2.58
CA GLU A 62 -4.82 19.62 -2.65
C GLU A 62 -5.20 19.09 -4.04
N GLY A 63 -4.22 18.91 -4.93
CA GLY A 63 -4.38 18.42 -6.28
C GLY A 63 -4.41 19.50 -7.36
N ASP A 64 -4.15 20.77 -7.03
CA ASP A 64 -4.06 21.86 -8.01
C ASP A 64 -2.85 21.69 -8.95
N THR A 65 -1.71 21.24 -8.43
CA THR A 65 -0.51 20.92 -9.20
C THR A 65 0.11 19.59 -8.79
N TRP A 66 0.80 18.94 -9.74
CA TRP A 66 1.33 17.59 -9.56
C TRP A 66 2.81 17.52 -9.94
N ASN A 67 3.59 16.88 -9.08
CA ASN A 67 4.98 16.51 -9.29
C ASN A 67 5.05 15.02 -9.63
N ASP A 68 5.76 14.69 -10.71
CA ASP A 68 6.08 13.29 -11.04
C ASP A 68 7.28 12.82 -10.20
N LEU A 69 7.06 11.78 -9.40
CA LEU A 69 8.07 11.16 -8.54
C LEU A 69 8.53 9.79 -9.05
N THR A 70 8.05 9.35 -10.22
CA THR A 70 8.25 7.99 -10.75
C THR A 70 9.73 7.61 -10.81
N LEU A 71 10.59 8.52 -11.26
CA LEU A 71 12.03 8.29 -11.37
C LEU A 71 12.81 8.50 -10.06
N LYS A 72 12.13 8.93 -8.98
CA LYS A 72 12.75 9.10 -7.66
C LYS A 72 12.65 7.86 -6.80
N LEU A 73 11.79 6.90 -7.16
CA LEU A 73 11.70 5.63 -6.43
C LEU A 73 13.02 4.83 -6.54
N PRO A 74 13.41 4.12 -5.48
CA PRO A 74 14.66 3.34 -5.47
C PRO A 74 14.64 2.13 -6.41
N PHE A 75 13.48 1.80 -6.99
CA PHE A 75 13.31 0.72 -7.96
C PHE A 75 12.20 1.06 -8.97
N ALA A 76 12.34 0.53 -10.18
CA ALA A 76 11.31 0.66 -11.21
C ALA A 76 10.13 -0.26 -10.89
N SER A 77 9.01 0.35 -10.51
CA SER A 77 7.73 -0.34 -10.31
C SER A 77 6.81 -0.12 -11.51
N VAL A 78 5.89 -1.06 -11.70
CA VAL A 78 4.79 -0.94 -12.67
C VAL A 78 3.42 -1.09 -12.00
N ASP A 79 3.38 -1.27 -10.67
CA ASP A 79 2.12 -1.46 -9.93
C ASP A 79 2.25 -1.07 -8.45
N PHE A 80 1.19 -0.46 -7.92
CA PHE A 80 1.08 0.02 -6.54
C PHE A 80 0.02 -0.76 -5.77
N ASN A 81 0.44 -1.37 -4.66
CA ASN A 81 -0.41 -2.14 -3.76
C ASN A 81 -1.10 -1.23 -2.74
N ALA A 82 -0.38 -0.26 -2.17
CA ALA A 82 -0.89 0.68 -1.19
C ALA A 82 -0.02 1.93 -1.10
N ILE A 83 -0.61 3.04 -0.67
CA ILE A 83 0.10 4.24 -0.22
C ILE A 83 -0.48 4.61 1.13
N VAL A 84 0.36 4.78 2.15
CA VAL A 84 -0.07 5.12 3.52
C VAL A 84 0.85 6.16 4.14
N PHE A 85 0.31 6.94 5.07
CA PHE A 85 1.09 7.82 5.94
C PHE A 85 1.17 7.21 7.34
N ALA A 86 2.37 7.16 7.92
CA ALA A 86 2.58 6.91 9.33
C ALA A 86 3.38 8.07 9.92
N GLY A 87 2.74 8.86 10.79
CA GLY A 87 3.27 10.16 11.17
C GLY A 87 3.46 11.08 9.95
N SER A 88 4.67 11.61 9.78
CA SER A 88 5.06 12.41 8.61
C SER A 88 5.60 11.59 7.44
N THR A 89 5.87 10.30 7.65
CA THR A 89 6.51 9.44 6.65
C THR A 89 5.45 8.83 5.73
N VAL A 90 5.69 8.91 4.43
CA VAL A 90 4.88 8.22 3.41
C VAL A 90 5.54 6.88 3.07
N TYR A 91 4.72 5.85 2.93
CA TYR A 91 5.11 4.52 2.48
C TYR A 91 4.33 4.14 1.23
N VAL A 92 5.04 3.68 0.22
CA VAL A 92 4.50 3.26 -1.08
C VAL A 92 4.84 1.78 -1.27
N ALA A 93 3.85 0.91 -1.10
CA ALA A 93 3.97 -0.51 -1.40
C ALA A 93 3.78 -0.75 -2.89
N THR A 94 4.70 -1.49 -3.48
CA THR A 94 4.73 -1.81 -4.90
C THR A 94 4.92 -3.30 -5.13
N ASN A 95 4.85 -3.73 -6.39
CA ASN A 95 5.23 -5.08 -6.81
C ASN A 95 6.74 -5.40 -6.73
N ARG A 96 7.58 -4.47 -6.29
CA ARG A 96 9.04 -4.66 -6.11
C ARG A 96 9.49 -4.55 -4.66
N GLY A 97 8.68 -3.97 -3.80
CA GLY A 97 9.05 -3.66 -2.42
C GLY A 97 8.27 -2.47 -1.89
N VAL A 98 8.61 -2.04 -0.67
CA VAL A 98 8.07 -0.81 -0.09
C VAL A 98 9.13 0.28 -0.15
N ALA A 99 8.80 1.41 -0.76
CA ALA A 99 9.61 2.62 -0.70
C ALA A 99 9.02 3.58 0.34
N TYR A 100 9.85 4.36 1.01
CA TYR A 100 9.40 5.35 1.98
C TYR A 100 10.14 6.69 1.82
N SER A 101 9.53 7.75 2.33
CA SER A 101 10.10 9.10 2.33
C SER A 101 9.58 9.91 3.50
N GLU A 102 10.48 10.61 4.19
CA GLU A 102 10.16 11.52 5.30
C GLU A 102 9.92 12.96 4.83
N ASP A 103 10.49 13.34 3.69
CA ASP A 103 10.43 14.69 3.12
C ASP A 103 9.61 14.77 1.82
N GLY A 104 9.16 13.62 1.31
CA GLY A 104 8.44 13.46 0.05
C GLY A 104 9.29 13.60 -1.22
N THR A 105 10.60 13.84 -1.09
CA THR A 105 11.52 14.12 -2.21
C THR A 105 12.66 13.11 -2.32
N THR A 106 13.12 12.58 -1.20
CA THR A 106 14.17 11.56 -1.09
C THR A 106 13.52 10.24 -0.71
N TRP A 107 13.79 9.18 -1.47
CA TRP A 107 13.12 7.90 -1.30
C TRP A 107 14.12 6.79 -1.04
N GLN A 108 13.78 5.90 -0.11
CA GLN A 108 14.57 4.75 0.30
C GLN A 108 13.71 3.49 0.26
N ALA A 109 14.35 2.32 0.11
CA ALA A 109 13.66 1.05 0.19
C ALA A 109 13.65 0.57 1.65
N ALA A 110 12.51 0.07 2.13
CA ALA A 110 12.45 -0.69 3.37
C ALA A 110 12.74 -2.17 3.06
N THR A 111 13.63 -2.78 3.84
CA THR A 111 14.12 -4.15 3.63
C THR A 111 13.84 -5.06 4.81
N ASP A 112 14.04 -6.36 4.69
CA ASP A 112 14.14 -7.27 5.83
C ASP A 112 15.57 -7.28 6.43
N ASP A 113 15.78 -8.12 7.45
CA ASP A 113 17.07 -8.27 8.15
C ASP A 113 18.22 -8.73 7.21
N ASP A 114 17.89 -9.40 6.10
CA ASP A 114 18.84 -9.88 5.11
C ASP A 114 19.08 -8.84 3.98
N GLY A 115 18.44 -7.66 4.06
CA GLY A 115 18.49 -6.63 3.04
C GLY A 115 17.59 -6.92 1.83
N GLY A 116 16.69 -7.90 1.94
CA GLY A 116 15.69 -8.27 0.93
C GLY A 116 14.52 -7.29 0.88
N GLN A 117 13.99 -7.04 -0.31
CA GLN A 117 12.79 -6.21 -0.49
C GLN A 117 11.53 -7.08 -0.40
N LEU A 118 10.72 -6.84 0.64
CA LEU A 118 9.45 -7.55 0.83
C LEU A 118 8.33 -6.89 0.01
N VAL A 119 7.64 -7.69 -0.80
CA VAL A 119 6.45 -7.24 -1.54
C VAL A 119 5.23 -7.33 -0.62
N MET A 120 4.78 -6.17 -0.15
CA MET A 120 3.63 -6.06 0.74
C MET A 120 2.33 -5.95 -0.06
N ASN A 121 1.42 -6.89 0.14
CA ASN A 121 0.10 -6.89 -0.52
C ASN A 121 -0.88 -5.92 0.14
N ARG A 122 -0.66 -5.63 1.43
CA ARG A 122 -1.48 -4.73 2.25
C ARG A 122 -0.56 -3.96 3.17
N LEU A 123 -0.90 -2.70 3.44
CA LEU A 123 -0.31 -1.91 4.51
C LEU A 123 -1.43 -1.34 5.39
N ILE A 124 -1.21 -1.34 6.69
CA ILE A 124 -2.00 -0.58 7.68
C ILE A 124 -1.06 0.17 8.60
N VAL A 125 -1.59 1.16 9.31
CA VAL A 125 -0.82 2.03 10.18
C VAL A 125 -1.48 2.11 11.55
N GLU A 126 -0.65 2.06 12.59
CA GLU A 126 -1.04 2.41 13.95
C GLU A 126 -0.01 3.38 14.55
N GLY A 127 -0.46 4.61 14.81
CA GLY A 127 0.44 5.69 15.20
C GLY A 127 1.50 5.95 14.13
N ALA A 128 2.77 5.72 14.47
CA ALA A 128 3.91 5.83 13.56
C ALA A 128 4.45 4.46 13.07
N THR A 129 3.77 3.36 13.43
CA THR A 129 4.17 2.01 13.06
C THR A 129 3.37 1.54 11.85
N VAL A 130 4.05 0.94 10.87
CA VAL A 130 3.43 0.33 9.70
C VAL A 130 3.42 -1.18 9.86
N TYR A 131 2.30 -1.81 9.50
CA TYR A 131 2.19 -3.26 9.40
C TYR A 131 1.86 -3.65 7.96
N GLY A 132 2.46 -4.73 7.48
CA GLY A 132 2.22 -5.22 6.13
C GLY A 132 2.11 -6.73 6.06
N ILE A 133 1.37 -7.23 5.09
CA ILE A 133 1.34 -8.67 4.76
C ILE A 133 2.24 -8.92 3.57
N ALA A 134 3.27 -9.75 3.76
CA ALA A 134 4.06 -10.36 2.69
C ALA A 134 3.92 -11.88 2.77
N GLY A 135 3.47 -12.50 1.67
CA GLY A 135 3.15 -13.92 1.64
C GLY A 135 2.08 -14.29 2.68
N GLN A 136 2.44 -15.13 3.65
CA GLN A 136 1.58 -15.58 4.75
C GLN A 136 2.05 -15.05 6.12
N HIS A 137 2.78 -13.94 6.17
CA HIS A 137 3.24 -13.36 7.44
C HIS A 137 2.88 -11.88 7.53
N VAL A 138 2.67 -11.40 8.76
CA VAL A 138 2.61 -9.97 9.05
C VAL A 138 3.99 -9.50 9.50
N TYR A 139 4.43 -8.41 8.90
CA TYR A 139 5.64 -7.69 9.26
C TYR A 139 5.31 -6.33 9.84
N ARG A 140 6.19 -5.82 10.69
CA ARG A 140 6.12 -4.53 11.36
C ARG A 140 7.33 -3.69 10.99
N LEU A 141 7.12 -2.43 10.65
CA LEU A 141 8.15 -1.41 10.49
C LEU A 141 7.89 -0.32 11.51
N LYS A 142 8.84 -0.14 12.44
CA LYS A 142 8.76 0.85 13.50
C LYS A 142 9.16 2.23 12.98
N GLU A 143 8.72 3.27 13.69
CA GLU A 143 9.16 4.64 13.43
C GLU A 143 10.70 4.73 13.45
N ASN A 144 11.28 5.47 12.50
CA ASN A 144 12.73 5.62 12.33
C ASN A 144 13.50 4.32 12.03
N SER A 145 12.81 3.26 11.59
CA SER A 145 13.44 2.04 11.10
C SER A 145 13.21 1.89 9.59
N ASP A 146 14.18 1.29 8.91
CA ASP A 146 14.14 0.86 7.53
C ASP A 146 14.02 -0.67 7.38
N THR A 147 13.91 -1.40 8.50
CA THR A 147 13.90 -2.86 8.54
C THR A 147 12.56 -3.43 9.00
N TRP A 148 11.98 -4.32 8.19
CA TRP A 148 10.78 -5.08 8.49
C TRP A 148 11.06 -6.24 9.45
N GLU A 149 10.34 -6.26 10.56
CA GLU A 149 10.37 -7.34 11.55
C GLU A 149 9.16 -8.25 11.37
N GLN A 150 9.35 -9.56 11.23
CA GLN A 150 8.23 -10.51 11.23
C GLN A 150 7.62 -10.59 12.64
N VAL A 151 6.32 -10.36 12.77
CA VAL A 151 5.63 -10.30 14.07
C VAL A 151 4.55 -11.37 14.27
N THR A 152 4.30 -12.20 13.26
CA THR A 152 3.37 -13.34 13.38
C THR A 152 4.03 -14.64 12.95
N PRO A 153 3.58 -15.80 13.47
CA PRO A 153 3.76 -17.06 12.76
C PRO A 153 3.03 -17.06 11.41
N GLU A 154 3.17 -18.14 10.65
CA GLU A 154 2.47 -18.33 9.40
C GLU A 154 0.94 -18.20 9.59
N ILE A 155 0.32 -17.33 8.79
CA ILE A 155 -1.12 -17.19 8.68
C ILE A 155 -1.65 -18.46 7.99
N PRO A 156 -2.54 -19.23 8.63
CA PRO A 156 -2.94 -20.55 8.15
C PRO A 156 -3.91 -20.52 6.95
N ASP A 157 -3.90 -19.47 6.13
CA ASP A 157 -4.68 -19.29 4.90
C ASP A 157 -4.22 -18.03 4.14
N ILE A 158 -4.74 -17.82 2.93
CA ILE A 158 -4.56 -16.59 2.15
C ILE A 158 -5.27 -15.42 2.87
N ALA A 159 -4.50 -14.39 3.20
CA ALA A 159 -4.99 -13.18 3.82
C ALA A 159 -5.41 -12.13 2.78
N PHE A 160 -6.62 -11.57 2.94
CA PHE A 160 -7.18 -10.55 2.04
C PHE A 160 -7.33 -9.18 2.69
N SER A 161 -7.41 -9.13 4.01
CA SER A 161 -7.58 -7.90 4.78
C SER A 161 -6.80 -7.96 6.08
N LEU A 162 -6.36 -6.79 6.53
CA LEU A 162 -5.63 -6.61 7.78
C LEU A 162 -6.22 -5.39 8.48
N ALA A 163 -6.38 -5.48 9.80
CA ALA A 163 -6.68 -4.38 10.69
C ALA A 163 -5.90 -4.56 11.99
N ILE A 164 -5.69 -3.47 12.73
CA ILE A 164 -5.04 -3.48 14.04
C ILE A 164 -5.80 -2.56 14.99
N ASP A 165 -5.83 -2.95 16.26
CA ASP A 165 -6.28 -2.12 17.37
C ASP A 165 -5.42 -2.43 18.60
N ALA A 166 -4.65 -1.43 19.03
CA ALA A 166 -3.56 -1.59 19.98
C ALA A 166 -2.65 -2.76 19.55
N ASN A 167 -2.47 -3.75 20.41
CA ASN A 167 -1.60 -4.89 20.09
C ASN A 167 -2.34 -6.06 19.45
N THR A 168 -3.55 -5.89 18.91
CA THR A 168 -4.31 -7.00 18.31
C THR A 168 -4.46 -6.83 16.81
N LEU A 169 -3.83 -7.73 16.05
CA LEU A 169 -4.02 -7.88 14.62
C LEU A 169 -5.30 -8.68 14.34
N TYR A 170 -6.06 -8.23 13.35
CA TYR A 170 -7.20 -8.95 12.78
C TYR A 170 -6.93 -9.21 11.30
N VAL A 171 -6.96 -10.48 10.90
CA VAL A 171 -6.66 -10.92 9.54
C VAL A 171 -7.88 -11.60 8.95
N GLY A 172 -8.49 -11.00 7.93
CA GLY A 172 -9.54 -11.65 7.17
C GLY A 172 -8.93 -12.59 6.12
N THR A 173 -9.35 -13.85 6.16
CA THR A 173 -8.82 -14.95 5.34
C THR A 173 -9.84 -15.51 4.37
N ALA A 174 -9.37 -16.20 3.32
CA ALA A 174 -10.21 -16.79 2.28
C ALA A 174 -11.22 -17.82 2.79
N GLY A 175 -10.78 -18.76 3.62
CA GLY A 175 -11.56 -19.92 4.05
C GLY A 175 -11.70 -20.08 5.56
N ARG A 176 -10.99 -19.29 6.37
CA ARG A 176 -11.00 -19.39 7.85
C ARG A 176 -11.67 -18.22 8.56
N GLY A 177 -12.33 -17.33 7.81
CA GLY A 177 -12.97 -16.15 8.38
C GLY A 177 -11.94 -15.15 8.91
N VAL A 178 -12.22 -14.53 10.06
CA VAL A 178 -11.32 -13.54 10.68
C VAL A 178 -10.50 -14.22 11.78
N LEU A 179 -9.19 -14.22 11.62
CA LEU A 179 -8.22 -14.62 12.64
C LEU A 179 -7.83 -13.39 13.46
N ARG A 180 -7.52 -13.59 14.74
CA ARG A 180 -6.93 -12.55 15.59
C ARG A 180 -5.58 -13.02 16.14
N PHE A 181 -4.64 -12.11 16.28
CA PHE A 181 -3.32 -12.38 16.86
C PHE A 181 -2.93 -11.23 17.78
N ALA A 182 -2.57 -11.54 19.02
CA ALA A 182 -2.04 -10.56 19.96
C ALA A 182 -0.52 -10.47 19.79
N LEU A 183 -0.02 -9.27 19.55
CA LEU A 183 1.39 -8.96 19.47
C LEU A 183 1.98 -8.93 20.89
N ASP A 184 3.17 -9.50 21.04
CA ASP A 184 3.98 -9.33 22.24
C ASP A 184 4.47 -7.88 22.33
N GLU A 185 4.54 -7.33 23.54
CA GLU A 185 5.05 -5.96 23.81
C GLU A 185 6.53 -5.80 23.44
#